data_AF-A0A392VN51-F1
#
_entry.id   AF-A0A392VN51-F1
#
_cell.length_a   1.000
_cell.length_b   1.000
_cell.length_c   1.000
_cell.angle_alpha   90.00
_cell.angle_beta   90.00
_cell.angle_gamma   90.00
#
_symmetry.space_group_name_H-M   'P 1'
#
loop_
_entity.id
_entity.type
_entity.pdbx_description
1 polymer ?
#
loop_
_entity_poly.entity_id
_entity_poly.type
_entity_poly.pdbx_seq_one_letter_code
_entity_poly.pdbx_strand_id
1 'polypeptide(L)' 'PKVVEKLPQLKELPPKWKYVFVGGDSKKPIVISSLLTPLEEEELLKEAETVNDVLGWDLNGVIPIYCLHTP' A
#
# COMPACT_ATOMS: atom_id res chain seq x y z
N PRO A 1 1.85 10.22 26.77
CA PRO A 1 0.90 10.36 25.64
C PRO A 1 1.32 9.47 24.46
N LYS A 2 0.63 8.35 24.22
CA LYS A 2 0.78 7.62 22.95
C LYS A 2 0.27 8.57 21.88
N VAL A 3 1.18 9.16 21.10
CA VAL A 3 0.83 9.90 19.89
C VAL A 3 0.12 8.89 19.02
N VAL A 4 -1.22 8.94 19.00
CA VAL A 4 -2.01 8.18 18.05
C VAL A 4 -1.66 8.83 16.72
N GLU A 5 -0.70 8.25 16.00
CA GLU A 5 -0.40 8.66 14.64
C GLU A 5 -1.72 8.62 13.89
N LYS A 6 -2.20 9.81 13.52
CA LYS A 6 -3.46 9.97 12.83
C LYS A 6 -3.26 9.33 11.46
N LEU A 7 -3.79 8.13 11.29
CA LEU A 7 -3.81 7.45 10.00
C LEU A 7 -4.32 8.44 8.94
N PRO A 8 -3.76 8.41 7.72
CA PRO A 8 -4.29 9.20 6.61
C PRO A 8 -5.82 9.03 6.55
N GLN A 9 -6.55 10.08 6.21
CA GLN A 9 -8.00 9.96 5.98
C GLN A 9 -8.22 9.20 4.67
N LEU A 10 -8.10 7.88 4.74
CA LEU A 10 -8.29 6.96 3.63
C LEU A 10 -9.77 6.90 3.27
N LYS A 11 -10.06 6.81 1.98
CA LYS A 11 -11.42 6.68 1.47
C LYS A 11 -11.88 5.24 1.63
N GLU A 12 -13.20 5.01 1.63
CA GLU A 12 -13.72 3.66 1.56
C GLU A 12 -13.35 3.01 0.22
N LEU A 13 -12.84 1.79 0.28
CA LEU A 13 -12.49 0.99 -0.88
C LEU A 13 -13.62 0.02 -1.23
N PRO A 14 -13.76 -0.37 -2.51
CA PRO A 14 -14.62 -1.48 -2.86
C PRO A 14 -14.12 -2.79 -2.21
N PRO A 15 -14.99 -3.80 -1.98
CA PRO A 15 -14.65 -4.99 -1.17
C PRO A 15 -13.44 -5.81 -1.64
N LYS A 16 -13.12 -5.73 -2.93
CA LYS A 16 -12.01 -6.46 -3.56
C LYS A 16 -10.65 -5.77 -3.42
N TRP A 17 -10.60 -4.64 -2.71
CA TRP A 17 -9.41 -3.85 -2.52
C TRP A 17 -9.14 -3.64 -1.03
N LYS A 18 -7.87 -3.50 -0.68
CA LYS A 18 -7.45 -3.19 0.67
C LYS A 18 -6.27 -2.23 0.66
N TYR A 19 -6.15 -1.47 1.74
CA TYR A 19 -4.96 -0.68 2.00
C TYR A 19 -3.90 -1.53 2.71
N VAL A 20 -2.66 -1.35 2.30
CA VAL A 20 -1.48 -1.85 2.99
C VAL A 20 -0.44 -0.74 3.03
N PHE A 21 0.52 -0.86 3.96
CA PHE A 21 1.52 0.16 4.20
C PHE A 21 2.91 -0.38 3.88
N VAL A 22 3.66 0.37 3.08
CA VAL A 22 5.01 -0.01 2.65
C VAL A 22 6.04 0.43 3.70
N GLY A 23 7.02 -0.44 3.99
CA GLY A 23 8.10 -0.14 4.94
C GLY A 23 7.65 0.09 6.39
N GLY A 24 6.43 -0.34 6.75
CA GLY A 24 5.84 -0.11 8.08
C GLY A 24 5.48 1.35 8.38
N ASP A 25 5.58 2.25 7.40
CA ASP A 25 5.25 3.66 7.57
C ASP A 25 3.76 3.89 7.26
N SER A 26 3.00 4.31 8.28
CA SER A 26 1.57 4.58 8.17
C SER A 26 1.24 5.76 7.23
N LYS A 27 2.24 6.55 6.84
CA LYS A 27 2.13 7.62 5.83
C LYS A 27 2.29 7.09 4.41
N LYS A 28 2.55 5.79 4.27
CA LYS A 28 2.82 5.15 3.00
C LYS A 28 1.76 4.15 2.52
N PRO A 29 0.47 4.58 2.37
CA PRO A 29 -0.57 3.66 1.94
C PRO A 29 -0.41 3.33 0.45
N ILE A 30 -0.61 2.06 0.13
CA ILE A 30 -0.87 1.58 -1.24
C ILE A 30 -2.17 0.77 -1.24
N VAL A 31 -2.81 0.66 -2.40
CA VAL A 31 -4.00 -0.17 -2.58
C VAL A 31 -3.62 -1.44 -3.33
N ILE A 32 -3.99 -2.59 -2.78
CA ILE A 32 -3.79 -3.90 -3.40
C ILE A 32 -5.11 -4.68 -3.42
N SER A 33 -5.14 -5.77 -4.21
CA SER A 33 -6.29 -6.69 -4.21
C SER A 33 -6.41 -7.38 -2.85
N SER A 34 -7.63 -7.45 -2.31
CA SER A 34 -7.93 -8.20 -1.09
C SER A 34 -7.95 -9.73 -1.32
N LEU A 35 -7.87 -10.16 -2.57
CA LEU A 35 -7.88 -11.56 -2.98
C LEU A 35 -6.49 -12.22 -3.00
N LEU A 36 -5.43 -11.44 -2.80
CA LEU A 36 -4.07 -11.96 -2.77
C LEU A 36 -3.88 -12.88 -1.57
N THR A 37 -3.17 -13.98 -1.80
CA THR A 37 -2.66 -14.82 -0.74
C THR A 37 -1.59 -14.05 0.06
N PRO A 38 -1.32 -14.45 1.31
CA PRO A 38 -0.29 -13.79 2.12
C PRO A 38 1.09 -13.75 1.46
N LEU A 39 1.43 -14.78 0.68
CA LEU A 39 2.70 -14.86 -0.05
C LEU A 39 2.76 -13.85 -1.20
N GLU A 40 1.72 -13.79 -2.03
CA GLU A 40 1.62 -12.84 -3.14
C GLU A 40 1.63 -11.39 -2.65
N GLU A 41 0.97 -11.14 -1.52
CA GLU A 41 1.01 -9.84 -0.86
C GLU A 41 2.42 -9.47 -0.38
N GLU A 42 3.15 -10.40 0.23
CA GLU A 42 4.53 -10.17 0.67
C GLU A 42 5.46 -9.87 -0.51
N GLU A 43 5.34 -10.64 -1.60
CA GLU A 43 6.11 -10.42 -2.83
C GLU A 43 5.80 -9.05 -3.45
N LEU A 44 4.51 -8.69 -3.53
CA LEU A 44 4.08 -7.40 -4.04
C LEU A 44 4.57 -6.23 -3.19
N LEU A 45 4.59 -6.39 -1.86
CA LEU A 45 5.09 -5.37 -0.94
C LEU A 45 6.59 -5.12 -1.11
N LYS A 46 7.39 -6.17 -1.32
CA LYS A 46 8.84 -6.05 -1.60
C LYS A 46 9.12 -5.31 -2.90
N GLU A 47 8.35 -5.62 -3.95
CA GLU A 47 8.45 -4.92 -5.23
C GLU A 47 8.01 -3.45 -5.07
N ALA A 48 6.89 -3.20 -4.37
CA ALA A 48 6.41 -1.86 -4.12
C ALA A 48 7.40 -1.03 -3.29
N GLU A 49 8.11 -1.61 -2.32
CA GLU A 49 9.17 -0.95 -1.56
C GLU A 49 10.32 -0.53 -2.48
N THR A 50 10.78 -1.44 -3.32
CA THR A 50 11.85 -1.17 -4.31
C THR A 50 11.45 -0.04 -5.27
N VAL A 51 10.22 -0.08 -5.79
CA VAL A 51 9.70 0.97 -6.68
C VAL A 51 9.55 2.31 -5.95
N ASN A 52 9.09 2.31 -4.70
CA ASN A 52 8.93 3.54 -3.92
C ASN A 52 10.26 4.20 -3.57
N ASP A 53 11.29 3.42 -3.28
CA ASP A 53 12.64 3.94 -3.06
C ASP A 53 13.20 4.62 -4.32
N VAL A 54 12.88 4.10 -5.50
CA VAL A 54 13.30 4.68 -6.79
C VAL A 54 12.47 5.91 -7.17
N LEU A 55 11.15 5.89 -6.95
CA LEU A 55 10.26 6.97 -7.37
C LEU A 55 10.23 8.15 -6.40
N GLY A 56 10.62 7.93 -5.15
CA GLY A 56 10.43 8.90 -4.07
C GLY A 56 8.95 8.95 -3.66
N TRP A 57 8.69 8.80 -2.36
CA TRP A 57 7.33 8.72 -1.81
C TRP A 57 6.48 9.99 -1.98
N ASP A 58 7.01 11.06 -2.59
CA ASP A 58 6.29 12.31 -2.80
C ASP A 58 5.29 12.21 -3.96
N LEU A 59 4.30 11.32 -3.81
CA LEU A 59 3.25 11.10 -4.79
C LEU A 59 2.20 12.24 -4.81
N ASN A 60 2.47 13.38 -4.16
CA ASN A 60 1.60 14.57 -4.13
C ASN A 60 0.11 14.25 -3.87
N GLY A 61 -0.15 13.35 -2.92
CA GLY A 61 -1.50 12.91 -2.56
C GLY A 61 -2.11 11.83 -3.47
N VAL A 62 -1.34 11.23 -4.38
CA VAL A 62 -1.72 10.03 -5.15
C VAL A 62 -1.41 8.78 -4.33
N ILE A 63 -2.32 7.81 -4.39
CA ILE A 63 -2.13 6.49 -3.79
C ILE A 63 -1.99 5.49 -4.94
N PRO A 64 -0.86 4.77 -5.04
CA PRO A 64 -0.66 3.82 -6.11
C PRO A 64 -1.53 2.58 -5.88
N ILE A 65 -2.02 2.03 -6.98
CA ILE A 65 -2.78 0.78 -7.01
C ILE A 65 -1.91 -0.25 -7.71
N TYR A 66 -1.62 -1.33 -7.01
CA TYR A 66 -0.89 -2.46 -7.57
C TYR A 66 -1.84 -3.63 -7.83
N CYS A 67 -1.76 -4.20 -9.03
CA CYS A 67 -2.52 -5.36 -9.44
C CYS A 67 -1.55 -6.47 -9.84
N LEU A 68 -1.63 -7.61 -9.17
CA LEU A 68 -0.96 -8.82 -9.62
C LEU A 68 -1.84 -9.46 -10.70
N HIS A 69 -1.34 -9.56 -11.92
CA HIS A 69 -1.98 -10.30 -12.99
C HIS A 69 -1.24 -11.63 -13.15
N THR A 70 -1.84 -12.71 -12.66
CA THR A 70 -1.38 -14.05 -13.01
C THR A 70 -1.69 -14.29 -14.49
N PRO A 71 -0.71 -14.73 -15.32
CA PRO A 71 -0.95 -15.03 -16.73
C PRO A 71 -2.09 -16.04 -16.96
#